data_AF-A0A5M9HZF9-F1
#
_entry.id   AF-A0A5M9HZF9-F1
#
_cell.length_a   1.000
_cell.length_b   1.000
_cell.length_c   1.000
_cell.angle_alpha   90.00
_cell.angle_beta   90.00
_cell.angle_gamma   90.00
#
_symmetry.space_group_name_H-M   'P 1'
#
loop_
_entity.id
_entity.type
_entity.pdbx_description
1 polymer ?
#
loop_
_entity_poly.entity_id
_entity_poly.type
_entity_poly.pdbx_seq_one_letter_code
_entity_poly.pdbx_strand_id
1 'polypeptide(L)'
;MKALRLVLRQSGANYKREETVDNKMTYPLPPFSTVIGALHSACGYREYVDMDISIQGRYGSMHREPYTDFCFLNSTQDDRGMLVKMKNASMLSPAFEKVASAKKPQGNSFREGITIQVHNQELLEEYRRLKDLNDELTEFKKQRFQPAMELLKRRKKALSEKKKIYKKDSALYARAEKREKELKQAEKQMKERLQIFQKEKYEYPVSKFRTLTKSMKFYEILDDIELIIHVKAEENVLNDIFEHRYEIKSIGRSEDFVSVEEAKMVDLLEEVDDEVESEYSAYLDFALFRKAPPTIFIDKKYGAGGTRYWLNKNYTIIGGKRKFEKKNVLYVSGYTVDQFGDGLYLDSDGEKKYIVNFL
;
A
#
# COMPACT_ATOMS: atom_id res chain seq x y z
N MET A 1 24.71 -28.23 13.82
CA MET A 1 24.57 -27.35 12.63
C MET A 1 24.89 -25.91 13.02
N LYS A 2 25.72 -25.18 12.28
CA LYS A 2 25.99 -23.75 12.58
C LYS A 2 24.81 -22.85 12.19
N ALA A 3 24.53 -21.84 13.02
CA ALA A 3 23.53 -20.80 12.75
C ALA A 3 23.91 -19.48 13.44
N LEU A 4 23.27 -18.38 13.04
CA LEU A 4 23.35 -17.10 13.74
C LEU A 4 22.07 -16.90 14.58
N ARG A 5 22.19 -16.75 15.89
CA ARG A 5 21.11 -16.32 16.78
C ARG A 5 21.11 -14.81 16.95
N LEU A 6 19.95 -14.19 16.83
CA LEU A 6 19.68 -12.79 17.13
C LEU A 6 18.59 -12.70 18.20
N VAL A 7 18.86 -11.94 19.26
CA VAL A 7 17.87 -11.58 20.28
C VAL A 7 17.53 -10.11 20.10
N LEU A 8 16.28 -9.84 19.76
CA LEU A 8 15.80 -8.52 19.37
C LEU A 8 14.69 -8.05 20.30
N ARG A 9 14.63 -6.74 20.57
CA ARG A 9 13.53 -6.09 21.28
C ARG A 9 12.90 -4.98 20.48
N GLN A 10 11.59 -4.85 20.58
CA GLN A 10 10.82 -3.72 20.04
C GLN A 10 9.84 -3.22 21.10
N SER A 11 9.73 -1.90 21.28
CA SER A 11 8.74 -1.33 22.19
C SER A 11 7.31 -1.57 21.69
N GLY A 12 7.12 -1.53 20.37
CA GLY A 12 5.92 -2.01 19.73
C GLY A 12 6.06 -2.10 18.21
N ALA A 13 5.23 -2.94 17.59
CA ALA A 13 5.28 -3.18 16.15
C ALA A 13 3.93 -3.62 15.57
N ASN A 14 3.76 -3.39 14.27
CA ASN A 14 2.69 -3.99 13.47
C ASN A 14 3.29 -4.88 12.37
N TYR A 15 3.17 -6.19 12.54
CA TYR A 15 3.51 -7.18 11.52
C TYR A 15 2.29 -7.40 10.62
N LYS A 16 2.02 -6.42 9.76
CA LYS A 16 0.77 -6.31 9.02
C LYS A 16 0.34 -7.62 8.36
N ARG A 17 -0.91 -8.03 8.63
CA ARG A 17 -1.61 -9.08 7.88
C ARG A 17 -2.08 -8.54 6.53
N GLU A 18 -1.57 -9.12 5.46
CA GLU A 18 -1.74 -8.63 4.09
C GLU A 18 -3.21 -8.64 3.64
N GLU A 19 -3.98 -9.60 4.14
CA GLU A 19 -5.41 -9.75 3.88
C GLU A 19 -6.28 -8.68 4.57
N THR A 20 -5.70 -7.88 5.47
CA THR A 20 -6.43 -6.88 6.26
C THR A 20 -6.16 -5.46 5.74
N VAL A 21 -7.18 -4.88 5.10
CA VAL A 21 -7.08 -3.58 4.42
C VAL A 21 -7.52 -2.43 5.32
N ASP A 22 -8.72 -2.55 5.89
CA ASP A 22 -9.38 -1.47 6.64
C ASP A 22 -8.87 -1.36 8.08
N ASN A 23 -9.14 -2.40 8.86
CA ASN A 23 -8.57 -2.58 10.19
C ASN A 23 -7.28 -3.36 10.00
N LYS A 24 -6.16 -2.69 10.22
CA LYS A 24 -4.83 -3.24 9.92
C LYS A 24 -4.44 -4.12 11.08
N MET A 25 -4.63 -5.42 10.89
CA MET A 25 -4.33 -6.43 11.89
C MET A 25 -2.86 -6.82 11.82
N THR A 26 -2.36 -7.40 12.91
CA THR A 26 -0.97 -7.86 13.03
C THR A 26 -0.90 -9.38 13.18
N TYR A 27 0.16 -9.99 12.65
CA TYR A 27 0.57 -11.32 13.06
C TYR A 27 1.14 -11.27 14.49
N PRO A 28 1.09 -12.38 15.26
CA PRO A 28 1.64 -12.44 16.62
C PRO A 28 3.18 -12.41 16.66
N LEU A 29 3.82 -12.76 15.55
CA LEU A 29 5.28 -12.70 15.31
C LEU A 29 5.49 -12.19 13.87
N PRO A 30 6.67 -11.66 13.50
CA PRO A 30 6.88 -11.16 12.15
C PRO A 30 6.87 -12.31 11.13
N PRO A 31 6.25 -12.14 9.94
CA PRO A 31 6.35 -13.14 8.89
C PRO A 31 7.77 -13.21 8.34
N PHE A 32 8.13 -14.36 7.77
CA PHE A 32 9.49 -14.65 7.29
C PHE A 32 10.05 -13.56 6.37
N SER A 33 9.26 -13.14 5.38
CA SER A 33 9.62 -12.08 4.44
C SER A 33 9.96 -10.74 5.10
N THR A 34 9.34 -10.42 6.24
CA THR A 34 9.64 -9.17 6.97
C THR A 34 10.99 -9.24 7.65
N VAL A 35 11.30 -10.36 8.29
CA VAL A 35 12.62 -10.59 8.90
C VAL A 35 13.71 -10.64 7.84
N ILE A 36 13.53 -11.46 6.80
CA ILE A 36 14.49 -11.59 5.69
C ILE A 36 14.73 -10.23 5.03
N GLY A 37 13.66 -9.45 4.81
CA GLY A 37 13.77 -8.09 4.26
C GLY A 37 14.55 -7.13 5.16
N ALA A 38 14.39 -7.22 6.48
CA ALA A 38 15.16 -6.43 7.43
C ALA A 38 16.66 -6.80 7.40
N LEU A 39 16.98 -8.10 7.36
CA LEU A 39 18.37 -8.58 7.24
C LEU A 39 19.00 -8.14 5.92
N HIS A 40 18.29 -8.28 4.80
CA HIS A 40 18.77 -7.79 3.50
C HIS A 40 19.01 -6.28 3.49
N SER A 41 18.14 -5.51 4.14
CA SER A 41 18.30 -4.07 4.24
C SER A 41 19.52 -3.68 5.08
N ALA A 42 19.81 -4.43 6.15
CA ALA A 42 20.98 -4.20 7.00
C ALA A 42 22.29 -4.50 6.26
N CYS A 43 22.38 -5.62 5.53
CA CYS A 43 23.56 -5.97 4.72
C CYS A 43 23.66 -5.21 3.39
N GLY A 44 22.67 -4.35 3.06
CA GLY A 44 22.68 -3.59 1.81
C GLY A 44 22.46 -4.41 0.53
N TYR A 45 21.97 -5.64 0.63
CA TYR A 45 21.75 -6.53 -0.51
C TYR A 45 20.79 -5.91 -1.55
N ARG A 46 21.11 -6.13 -2.83
CA ARG A 46 20.32 -5.66 -3.99
C ARG A 46 19.65 -6.80 -4.75
N GLU A 47 20.14 -8.01 -4.55
CA GLU A 47 19.58 -9.25 -5.05
C GLU A 47 19.14 -10.11 -3.86
N TYR A 48 18.27 -11.07 -4.12
CA TYR A 48 17.80 -11.98 -3.08
C TYR A 48 18.91 -12.97 -2.73
N VAL A 49 19.33 -12.94 -1.46
CA VAL A 49 20.26 -13.89 -0.85
C VAL A 49 19.42 -14.91 -0.09
N ASP A 50 19.55 -16.19 -0.45
CA ASP A 50 18.74 -17.24 0.14
C ASP A 50 19.16 -17.53 1.59
N MET A 51 18.16 -17.72 2.44
CA MET A 51 18.33 -18.04 3.86
C MET A 51 17.07 -18.70 4.40
N ASP A 52 17.26 -19.62 5.33
CA ASP A 52 16.19 -20.15 6.17
C ASP A 52 16.25 -19.50 7.53
N ILE A 53 15.10 -19.21 8.12
CA ILE A 53 15.04 -18.63 9.46
C ILE A 53 14.06 -19.38 10.34
N SER A 54 14.37 -19.42 11.63
CA SER A 54 13.44 -19.80 12.69
C SER A 54 13.05 -18.56 13.47
N ILE A 55 11.77 -18.43 13.78
CA ILE A 55 11.21 -17.26 14.47
C ILE A 55 10.48 -17.73 15.72
N GLN A 56 11.01 -17.31 16.86
CA GLN A 56 10.40 -17.46 18.17
C GLN A 56 10.27 -16.08 18.81
N GLY A 57 9.37 -15.93 19.78
CA GLY A 57 9.24 -14.69 20.50
C GLY A 57 8.05 -14.63 21.45
N ARG A 58 7.91 -13.49 22.09
CA ARG A 58 6.79 -13.13 22.96
C ARG A 58 6.51 -11.64 22.87
N TYR A 59 5.30 -11.25 23.22
CA TYR A 59 4.88 -9.86 23.35
C TYR A 59 4.05 -9.72 24.63
N GLY A 60 4.08 -8.54 25.26
CA GLY A 60 3.35 -8.28 26.50
C GLY A 60 1.85 -8.12 26.28
N SER A 61 1.45 -7.27 25.33
CA SER A 61 0.05 -7.01 25.02
C SER A 61 -0.18 -6.68 23.54
N MET A 62 -1.44 -6.74 23.12
CA MET A 62 -1.89 -6.17 21.86
C MET A 62 -2.95 -5.11 22.14
N HIS A 63 -2.75 -3.89 21.65
CA HIS A 63 -3.75 -2.83 21.73
C HIS A 63 -4.20 -2.37 20.34
N ARG A 64 -5.31 -1.63 20.29
CA ARG A 64 -5.87 -1.08 19.05
C ARG A 64 -5.74 0.43 19.05
N GLU A 65 -4.87 0.95 18.20
CA GLU A 65 -4.69 2.38 18.02
C GLU A 65 -5.70 2.92 16.98
N PRO A 66 -6.61 3.85 17.37
CA PRO A 66 -7.56 4.42 16.43
C PRO A 66 -6.90 5.45 15.52
N TYR A 67 -7.23 5.41 14.23
CA TYR A 67 -6.83 6.44 13.26
C TYR A 67 -8.02 6.93 12.45
N THR A 68 -7.91 8.17 11.96
CA THR A 68 -8.88 8.74 11.02
C THR A 68 -8.53 8.32 9.61
N ASP A 69 -9.38 7.51 8.99
CA ASP A 69 -9.30 7.21 7.58
C ASP A 69 -10.04 8.27 6.77
N PHE A 70 -9.40 8.72 5.68
CA PHE A 70 -9.94 9.73 4.77
C PHE A 70 -10.38 9.05 3.47
N CYS A 71 -11.69 8.81 3.34
CA CYS A 71 -12.26 8.20 2.15
C CYS A 71 -12.61 9.28 1.13
N PHE A 72 -11.77 9.46 0.11
CA PHE A 72 -12.09 10.36 -1.02
C PHE A 72 -13.17 9.75 -1.90
N LEU A 73 -14.19 10.54 -2.24
CA LEU A 73 -15.23 10.12 -3.16
C LEU A 73 -14.73 10.20 -4.62
N ASN A 74 -15.24 9.31 -5.46
CA ASN A 74 -14.89 9.24 -6.89
C ASN A 74 -15.23 10.54 -7.66
N SER A 75 -16.16 11.32 -7.12
CA SER A 75 -16.57 12.61 -7.67
C SER A 75 -16.81 13.62 -6.55
N THR A 76 -16.62 14.89 -6.88
CA THR A 76 -16.89 16.00 -5.98
C THR A 76 -18.39 16.17 -5.81
N GLN A 77 -18.88 15.83 -4.62
CA GLN A 77 -20.28 15.96 -4.22
C GLN A 77 -20.53 17.33 -3.61
N ASP A 78 -21.69 17.92 -3.92
CA ASP A 78 -22.09 19.24 -3.43
C ASP A 78 -22.80 19.19 -2.06
N ASP A 79 -23.36 18.03 -1.68
CA ASP A 79 -24.37 17.91 -0.63
C ASP A 79 -23.92 17.14 0.62
N ARG A 80 -22.75 16.50 0.61
CA ARG A 80 -22.32 15.55 1.65
C ARG A 80 -20.82 15.60 1.91
N GLY A 81 -20.41 15.05 3.06
CA GLY A 81 -19.01 14.94 3.44
C GLY A 81 -18.34 16.30 3.69
N MET A 82 -17.04 16.35 3.41
CA MET A 82 -16.21 17.54 3.54
C MET A 82 -15.60 17.89 2.18
N LEU A 83 -15.87 19.10 1.71
CA LEU A 83 -15.19 19.70 0.57
C LEU A 83 -13.79 20.13 1.00
N VAL A 84 -12.79 19.69 0.23
CA VAL A 84 -11.38 19.98 0.45
C VAL A 84 -10.72 20.43 -0.84
N LYS A 85 -9.63 21.19 -0.72
CA LYS A 85 -8.75 21.53 -1.83
C LYS A 85 -7.41 20.82 -1.66
N MET A 86 -7.07 20.00 -2.63
CA MET A 86 -5.81 19.27 -2.72
C MET A 86 -4.69 20.21 -3.16
N LYS A 87 -3.50 20.06 -2.56
CA LYS A 87 -2.28 20.74 -3.05
C LYS A 87 -1.92 20.28 -4.46
N ASN A 88 -2.07 18.99 -4.72
CA ASN A 88 -1.90 18.38 -6.05
C ASN A 88 -3.13 17.56 -6.43
N ALA A 89 -3.70 17.82 -7.61
CA ALA A 89 -4.90 17.14 -8.10
C ALA A 89 -4.69 15.64 -8.37
N SER A 90 -3.45 15.20 -8.61
CA SER A 90 -3.14 13.79 -8.93
C SER A 90 -2.81 12.95 -7.70
N MET A 91 -2.63 13.54 -6.51
CA MET A 91 -2.22 12.82 -5.31
C MET A 91 -3.27 12.93 -4.21
N LEU A 92 -3.90 11.80 -3.89
CA LEU A 92 -4.78 11.68 -2.73
C LEU A 92 -3.90 11.55 -1.48
N SER A 93 -3.88 12.58 -0.66
CA SER A 93 -3.10 12.61 0.58
C SER A 93 -3.85 13.37 1.67
N PRO A 94 -3.48 13.20 2.95
CA PRO A 94 -4.02 14.01 4.04
C PRO A 94 -3.64 15.50 3.97
N ALA A 95 -2.71 15.89 3.09
CA ALA A 95 -2.24 17.26 2.92
C ALA A 95 -3.19 18.10 2.05
N PHE A 96 -4.42 18.28 2.54
CA PHE A 96 -5.45 19.11 1.91
C PHE A 96 -5.86 20.27 2.81
N GLU A 97 -6.44 21.31 2.20
CA GLU A 97 -7.07 22.41 2.92
C GLU A 97 -8.57 22.15 3.04
N LYS A 98 -9.12 22.31 4.25
CA LYS A 98 -10.56 22.16 4.49
C LYS A 98 -11.27 23.39 3.94
N VAL A 99 -12.30 23.17 3.12
CA VAL A 99 -13.10 24.26 2.53
C VAL A 99 -14.42 24.40 3.27
N ALA A 100 -15.24 23.35 3.26
CA ALA A 100 -16.53 23.33 3.93
C ALA A 100 -16.95 21.90 4.31
N SER A 101 -17.89 21.74 5.24
CA SER A 101 -18.46 20.45 5.63
C SER A 101 -19.98 20.51 5.66
N ALA A 102 -20.64 19.45 5.20
CA ALA A 102 -22.09 19.30 5.33
C ALA A 102 -22.47 19.10 6.80
N LYS A 103 -23.52 19.79 7.29
CA LYS A 103 -23.99 19.64 8.68
C LYS A 103 -25.07 18.57 8.85
N LYS A 104 -25.84 18.28 7.79
CA LYS A 104 -26.91 17.26 7.79
C LYS A 104 -26.57 16.09 6.87
N PRO A 105 -27.24 14.93 7.02
CA PRO A 105 -27.10 13.83 6.06
C PRO A 105 -27.61 14.16 4.65
N GLN A 106 -28.60 15.05 4.52
CA GLN A 106 -29.24 15.45 3.27
C GLN A 106 -29.65 16.94 3.31
N GLY A 107 -29.87 17.52 2.14
CA GLY A 107 -30.36 18.91 2.01
C GLY A 107 -29.29 19.97 2.28
N ASN A 108 -28.01 19.64 2.05
CA ASN A 108 -26.92 20.61 2.09
C ASN A 108 -26.52 21.01 0.66
N SER A 109 -25.85 22.14 0.52
CA SER A 109 -25.20 22.53 -0.74
C SER A 109 -23.98 23.41 -0.46
N PHE A 110 -22.81 23.00 -0.94
CA PHE A 110 -21.60 23.84 -0.89
C PHE A 110 -21.73 25.03 -1.85
N ARG A 111 -22.28 24.79 -3.04
CA ARG A 111 -22.53 25.82 -4.05
C ARG A 111 -23.46 26.91 -3.53
N GLU A 112 -24.64 26.54 -3.02
CA GLU A 112 -25.66 27.49 -2.53
C GLU A 112 -25.42 27.95 -1.08
N GLY A 113 -24.54 27.28 -0.33
CA GLY A 113 -24.26 27.63 1.08
C GLY A 113 -25.30 27.12 2.06
N ILE A 114 -26.11 26.15 1.68
CA ILE A 114 -27.22 25.64 2.48
C ILE A 114 -26.70 24.62 3.49
N THR A 115 -26.90 24.88 4.77
CA THR A 115 -26.61 23.93 5.88
C THR A 115 -25.17 23.40 5.90
N ILE A 116 -24.21 24.26 5.58
CA ILE A 116 -22.78 23.92 5.60
C ILE A 116 -22.05 24.60 6.78
N GLN A 117 -20.92 24.04 7.18
CA GLN A 117 -19.90 24.70 8.00
C GLN A 117 -18.76 25.13 7.07
N VAL A 118 -18.51 26.43 6.98
CA VAL A 118 -17.39 26.97 6.19
C VAL A 118 -16.13 26.97 7.05
N HIS A 119 -15.04 26.42 6.52
CA HIS A 119 -13.72 26.42 7.15
C HIS A 119 -12.75 27.39 6.47
N ASN A 120 -12.91 27.60 5.17
CA ASN A 120 -12.16 28.58 4.39
C ASN A 120 -13.07 29.23 3.34
N GLN A 121 -13.36 30.53 3.53
CA GLN A 121 -14.27 31.30 2.69
C GLN A 121 -13.70 31.54 1.29
N GLU A 122 -12.42 31.91 1.18
CA GLU A 122 -11.77 32.22 -0.10
C GLU A 122 -11.79 31.01 -1.05
N LEU A 123 -11.49 29.83 -0.50
CA LEU A 123 -11.52 28.58 -1.28
C LEU A 123 -12.94 28.15 -1.65
N LEU A 124 -13.93 28.44 -0.81
CA LEU A 124 -15.33 28.16 -1.11
C LEU A 124 -15.84 29.03 -2.26
N GLU A 125 -15.46 30.31 -2.27
CA GLU A 125 -15.79 31.21 -3.37
C GLU A 125 -15.06 30.83 -4.66
N GLU A 126 -13.80 30.40 -4.58
CA GLU A 126 -13.10 29.85 -5.74
C GLU A 126 -13.84 28.64 -6.31
N TYR A 127 -14.26 27.70 -5.45
CA TYR A 127 -15.05 26.55 -5.87
C TYR A 127 -16.34 26.96 -6.58
N ARG A 128 -17.09 27.93 -6.03
CA ARG A 128 -18.32 28.46 -6.61
C ARG A 128 -18.09 29.11 -7.96
N ARG A 129 -17.08 29.99 -8.07
CA ARG A 129 -16.69 30.62 -9.34
C ARG A 129 -16.36 29.59 -10.42
N LEU A 130 -15.69 28.49 -10.05
CA LEU A 130 -15.39 27.41 -11.00
C LEU A 130 -16.67 26.67 -11.46
N LYS A 131 -17.65 26.48 -10.58
CA LYS A 131 -18.95 25.93 -10.95
C LYS A 131 -19.72 26.86 -11.88
N ASP A 132 -19.74 28.15 -11.60
CA ASP A 132 -20.39 29.15 -12.43
C ASP A 132 -19.73 29.23 -13.82
N LEU A 133 -18.40 29.22 -13.88
CA LEU A 133 -17.65 29.18 -15.13
C LEU A 133 -17.99 27.95 -15.99
N ASN A 134 -18.24 26.80 -15.37
CA ASN A 134 -18.65 25.60 -16.10
C ASN A 134 -20.03 25.75 -16.75
N ASP A 135 -20.95 26.41 -16.06
CA ASP A 135 -22.30 26.66 -16.57
C ASP A 135 -22.24 27.68 -17.71
N GLU A 136 -21.47 28.77 -17.56
CA GLU A 136 -21.19 29.74 -18.62
C GLU A 136 -20.53 29.10 -19.85
N LEU A 137 -19.54 28.21 -19.65
CA LEU A 137 -18.90 27.48 -20.74
C LEU A 137 -19.89 26.54 -21.47
N THR A 138 -20.80 25.92 -20.73
CA THR A 138 -21.83 25.05 -21.29
C THR A 138 -22.81 25.86 -22.14
N GLU A 139 -23.25 27.01 -21.64
CA GLU A 139 -24.12 27.92 -22.37
C GLU A 139 -23.44 28.51 -23.62
N PHE A 140 -22.20 28.99 -23.50
CA PHE A 140 -21.40 29.48 -24.62
C PHE A 140 -21.23 28.43 -25.72
N LYS A 141 -20.95 27.18 -25.33
CA LYS A 141 -20.83 26.06 -26.27
C LYS A 141 -22.11 25.84 -27.07
N LYS A 142 -23.26 25.87 -26.39
CA LYS A 142 -24.57 25.67 -26.99
C LYS A 142 -25.01 26.84 -27.88
N GLN A 143 -24.87 28.07 -27.39
CA GLN A 143 -25.42 29.26 -28.04
C GLN A 143 -24.52 29.85 -29.12
N ARG A 144 -23.19 29.77 -28.97
CA ARG A 144 -22.23 30.43 -29.88
C ARG A 144 -21.35 29.46 -30.61
N PHE A 145 -20.69 28.56 -29.88
CA PHE A 145 -19.69 27.67 -30.49
C PHE A 145 -20.32 26.68 -31.49
N GLN A 146 -21.34 25.92 -31.07
CA GLN A 146 -22.01 24.93 -31.94
C GLN A 146 -22.61 25.57 -33.21
N PRO A 147 -23.34 26.69 -33.15
CA PRO A 147 -23.82 27.36 -34.36
C PRO A 147 -22.71 27.86 -35.28
N ALA A 148 -21.63 28.43 -34.72
CA ALA A 148 -20.48 28.86 -35.51
C ALA A 148 -19.79 27.68 -36.21
N MET A 149 -19.67 26.54 -35.51
CA MET A 149 -19.10 25.31 -36.05
C MET A 149 -19.95 24.73 -37.19
N GLU A 150 -21.28 24.73 -37.06
CA GLU A 150 -22.19 24.31 -38.14
C GLU A 150 -22.13 25.25 -39.35
N LEU A 151 -22.02 26.57 -39.14
CA LEU A 151 -21.83 27.53 -40.24
C LEU A 151 -20.51 27.29 -40.99
N LEU A 152 -19.42 27.05 -40.26
CA LEU A 152 -18.12 26.71 -40.87
C LEU A 152 -18.22 25.42 -41.67
N LYS A 153 -18.90 24.40 -41.15
CA LYS A 153 -19.14 23.12 -41.84
C LYS A 153 -19.91 23.33 -43.15
N ARG A 154 -21.00 24.11 -43.13
CA ARG A 154 -21.78 24.47 -44.33
C ARG A 154 -20.93 25.22 -45.36
N ARG A 155 -20.16 26.23 -44.93
CA ARG A 155 -19.29 27.03 -45.82
C ARG A 155 -18.20 26.19 -46.47
N LYS A 156 -17.57 25.27 -45.73
CA LYS A 156 -16.59 24.32 -46.29
C LYS A 156 -17.22 23.39 -47.33
N LYS A 157 -18.43 22.86 -47.06
CA LYS A 157 -19.16 22.02 -48.03
C LYS A 157 -19.43 22.77 -49.33
N ALA A 158 -19.94 23.99 -49.25
CA ALA A 158 -20.20 24.84 -50.41
C ALA A 158 -18.91 25.15 -51.21
N LEU A 159 -17.78 25.42 -50.53
CA LEU A 159 -16.50 25.61 -51.21
C LEU A 159 -15.99 24.34 -51.89
N SER A 160 -16.18 23.18 -51.26
CA SER A 160 -15.84 21.89 -51.85
C SER A 160 -16.66 21.59 -53.10
N GLU A 161 -17.95 21.93 -53.12
CA GLU A 161 -18.82 21.78 -54.29
C GLU A 161 -18.39 22.71 -55.43
N LYS A 162 -18.11 23.99 -55.12
CA LYS A 162 -17.59 24.95 -56.11
C LYS A 162 -16.27 24.51 -56.75
N LYS A 163 -15.36 23.92 -55.97
CA LYS A 163 -14.09 23.37 -56.47
C LYS A 163 -14.27 22.21 -57.46
N LYS A 164 -15.38 21.47 -57.42
CA LYS A 164 -15.68 20.41 -58.40
C LYS A 164 -16.10 20.98 -59.76
N ILE A 165 -16.61 22.21 -59.78
CA ILE A 165 -17.12 22.88 -60.99
C ILE A 165 -15.99 23.67 -61.69
N TYR A 166 -15.06 24.24 -60.94
CA TYR A 166 -13.96 25.05 -61.50
C TYR A 166 -12.84 24.18 -62.10
N LYS A 167 -12.28 24.62 -63.24
CA LYS A 167 -11.04 24.05 -63.80
C LYS A 167 -9.87 24.28 -62.84
N LYS A 168 -9.00 23.28 -62.65
CA LYS A 168 -7.91 23.30 -61.67
C LYS A 168 -6.96 24.51 -61.81
N ASP A 169 -6.68 24.93 -63.05
CA ASP A 169 -5.76 26.04 -63.34
C ASP A 169 -6.44 27.42 -63.30
N SER A 170 -7.73 27.48 -62.94
CA SER A 170 -8.48 28.74 -62.85
C SER A 170 -8.16 29.51 -61.56
N ALA A 171 -8.04 30.83 -61.67
CA ALA A 171 -7.96 31.73 -60.51
C ALA A 171 -9.13 31.54 -59.51
N LEU A 172 -10.30 31.12 -59.99
CA LEU A 172 -11.47 30.82 -59.16
C LEU A 172 -11.27 29.55 -58.31
N TYR A 173 -10.59 28.54 -58.85
CA TYR A 173 -10.23 27.32 -58.12
C TYR A 173 -9.22 27.64 -57.01
N ALA A 174 -8.14 28.36 -57.34
CA ALA A 174 -7.11 28.77 -56.39
C ALA A 174 -7.70 29.60 -55.22
N ARG A 175 -8.63 30.52 -55.50
CA ARG A 175 -9.33 31.31 -54.48
C ARG A 175 -10.21 30.46 -53.57
N ALA A 176 -10.97 29.52 -54.15
CA ALA A 176 -11.82 28.61 -53.38
C ALA A 176 -11.00 27.65 -52.50
N GLU A 177 -9.87 27.16 -53.00
CA GLU A 177 -8.94 26.32 -52.25
C GLU A 177 -8.30 27.08 -51.07
N LYS A 178 -7.79 28.30 -51.32
CA LYS A 178 -7.23 29.15 -50.27
C LYS A 178 -8.25 29.41 -49.17
N ARG A 179 -9.49 29.78 -49.53
CA ARG A 179 -10.56 30.05 -48.56
C ARG A 179 -10.97 28.79 -47.78
N GLU A 180 -10.99 27.63 -48.41
CA GLU A 180 -11.27 26.36 -47.73
C GLU A 180 -10.17 26.04 -46.70
N LYS A 181 -8.89 26.26 -47.03
CA LYS A 181 -7.76 26.11 -46.11
C LYS A 181 -7.86 27.08 -44.92
N GLU A 182 -8.17 28.36 -45.18
CA GLU A 182 -8.42 29.35 -44.12
C GLU A 182 -9.53 28.92 -43.16
N LEU A 183 -10.65 28.42 -43.68
CA LEU A 183 -11.76 27.95 -42.83
C LEU A 183 -11.41 26.70 -42.02
N LYS A 184 -10.63 25.76 -42.59
CA LYS A 184 -10.12 24.59 -41.84
C LYS A 184 -9.18 25.01 -40.71
N GLN A 185 -8.29 25.96 -40.97
CA GLN A 185 -7.38 26.49 -39.97
C GLN A 185 -8.13 27.23 -38.85
N ALA A 186 -9.09 28.08 -39.22
CA ALA A 186 -9.93 28.79 -38.25
C ALA A 186 -10.72 27.84 -37.35
N GLU A 187 -11.33 26.79 -37.92
CA GLU A 187 -12.04 25.77 -37.15
C GLU A 187 -11.13 25.06 -36.15
N LYS A 188 -9.93 24.65 -36.59
CA LYS A 188 -8.92 24.01 -35.73
C LYS A 188 -8.53 24.93 -34.58
N GLN A 189 -8.20 26.18 -34.87
CA GLN A 189 -7.82 27.18 -33.86
C GLN A 189 -8.95 27.46 -32.86
N MET A 190 -10.21 27.52 -33.31
CA MET A 190 -11.35 27.72 -32.43
C MET A 190 -11.53 26.55 -31.45
N LYS A 191 -11.39 25.31 -31.93
CA LYS A 191 -11.45 24.11 -31.09
C LYS A 191 -10.32 24.07 -30.07
N GLU A 192 -9.09 24.30 -30.53
CA GLU A 192 -7.90 24.29 -29.67
C GLU A 192 -7.99 25.37 -28.59
N ARG A 193 -8.37 26.60 -28.94
CA ARG A 193 -8.53 27.69 -27.96
C ARG A 193 -9.57 27.37 -26.89
N LEU A 194 -10.72 26.84 -27.28
CA LEU A 194 -11.76 26.46 -26.32
C LEU A 194 -11.29 25.32 -25.41
N GLN A 195 -10.61 24.31 -25.97
CA GLN A 195 -10.09 23.18 -25.20
C GLN A 195 -9.01 23.61 -24.21
N ILE A 196 -8.05 24.43 -24.63
CA ILE A 196 -7.00 24.97 -23.76
C ILE A 196 -7.63 25.79 -22.64
N PHE A 197 -8.56 26.70 -22.98
CA PHE A 197 -9.25 27.52 -22.00
C PHE A 197 -10.01 26.66 -20.97
N GLN A 198 -10.80 25.69 -21.43
CA GLN A 198 -11.54 24.78 -20.55
C GLN A 198 -10.60 24.00 -19.63
N LYS A 199 -9.49 23.48 -20.17
CA LYS A 199 -8.52 22.70 -19.42
C LYS A 199 -7.83 23.54 -18.34
N GLU A 200 -7.33 24.72 -18.70
CA GLU A 200 -6.54 25.57 -17.80
C GLU A 200 -7.38 26.35 -16.79
N LYS A 201 -8.55 26.83 -17.20
CA LYS A 201 -9.40 27.70 -16.37
C LYS A 201 -10.45 26.95 -15.57
N TYR A 202 -10.84 25.75 -15.98
CA TYR A 202 -11.85 24.97 -15.28
C TYR A 202 -11.37 23.59 -14.86
N GLU A 203 -11.02 22.69 -15.79
CA GLU A 203 -10.78 21.27 -15.48
C GLU A 203 -9.63 21.09 -14.48
N TYR A 204 -8.48 21.73 -14.70
CA TYR A 204 -7.35 21.63 -13.78
C TYR A 204 -7.66 22.28 -12.42
N PRO A 205 -8.14 23.54 -12.32
CA PRO A 205 -8.51 24.13 -11.03
C PRO A 205 -9.56 23.33 -10.25
N VAL A 206 -10.67 22.93 -10.90
CA VAL A 206 -11.75 22.18 -10.23
C VAL A 206 -11.30 20.79 -9.83
N SER A 207 -10.35 20.18 -10.57
CA SER A 207 -9.78 18.88 -10.23
C SER A 207 -9.01 18.88 -8.91
N LYS A 208 -8.63 20.06 -8.37
CA LYS A 208 -8.05 20.16 -7.03
C LYS A 208 -9.11 20.06 -5.93
N PHE A 209 -10.37 20.32 -6.23
CA PHE A 209 -11.45 20.17 -5.27
C PHE A 209 -11.95 18.72 -5.25
N ARG A 210 -12.08 18.17 -4.04
CA ARG A 210 -12.59 16.83 -3.80
C ARG A 210 -13.51 16.83 -2.60
N THR A 211 -14.36 15.82 -2.54
CA THR A 211 -15.18 15.55 -1.37
C THR A 211 -14.67 14.29 -0.71
N LEU A 212 -14.53 14.31 0.61
CA LEU A 212 -14.16 13.14 1.39
C LEU A 212 -15.09 12.93 2.57
N THR A 213 -15.18 11.69 3.02
CA THR A 213 -15.77 11.32 4.30
C THR A 213 -14.67 10.82 5.23
N LYS A 214 -14.94 10.86 6.54
CA LYS A 214 -14.04 10.32 7.55
C LYS A 214 -14.64 9.06 8.11
N SER A 215 -13.80 8.06 8.36
CA SER A 215 -14.19 6.90 9.15
C SER A 215 -13.13 6.62 10.22
N MET A 216 -13.56 6.03 11.33
CA MET A 216 -12.64 5.56 12.37
C MET A 216 -12.23 4.14 12.02
N LYS A 217 -10.91 3.92 11.94
CA LYS A 217 -10.29 2.62 11.67
C LYS A 217 -9.24 2.35 12.74
N PHE A 218 -8.68 1.15 12.76
CA PHE A 218 -7.75 0.72 13.81
C PHE A 218 -6.50 0.05 13.25
N TYR A 219 -5.39 0.25 13.94
CA TYR A 219 -4.19 -0.58 13.86
C TYR A 219 -4.10 -1.47 15.09
N GLU A 220 -3.78 -2.73 14.91
CA GLU A 220 -3.34 -3.60 16.02
C GLU A 220 -1.83 -3.42 16.21
N ILE A 221 -1.41 -3.01 17.39
CA ILE A 221 0.00 -2.86 17.75
C ILE A 221 0.31 -3.87 18.84
N LEU A 222 1.37 -4.66 18.64
CA LEU A 222 1.97 -5.47 19.69
C LEU A 222 2.91 -4.60 20.51
N ASP A 223 2.93 -4.78 21.83
CA ASP A 223 3.77 -4.05 22.77
C ASP A 223 4.75 -4.98 23.48
N ASP A 224 5.90 -4.44 23.89
CA ASP A 224 6.94 -5.15 24.66
C ASP A 224 7.34 -6.49 24.02
N ILE A 225 7.88 -6.39 22.81
CA ILE A 225 8.18 -7.55 21.96
C ILE A 225 9.63 -7.99 22.18
N GLU A 226 9.80 -9.29 22.39
CA GLU A 226 11.09 -9.98 22.36
C GLU A 226 11.06 -11.05 21.27
N LEU A 227 12.01 -11.00 20.34
CA LEU A 227 12.15 -11.95 19.26
C LEU A 227 13.47 -12.69 19.38
N ILE A 228 13.42 -14.01 19.18
CA ILE A 228 14.58 -14.88 19.03
C ILE A 228 14.56 -15.39 17.59
N ILE A 229 15.55 -14.98 16.81
CA ILE A 229 15.65 -15.31 15.39
C ILE A 229 16.91 -16.11 15.17
N HIS A 230 16.77 -17.32 14.63
CA HIS A 230 17.90 -18.11 14.15
C HIS A 230 17.97 -18.03 12.63
N VAL A 231 19.14 -17.75 12.09
CA VAL A 231 19.39 -17.68 10.65
C VAL A 231 20.32 -18.81 10.23
N LYS A 232 19.93 -19.52 9.19
CA LYS A 232 20.72 -20.54 8.49
C LYS A 232 20.94 -20.07 7.05
N ALA A 233 22.21 -19.94 6.70
CA ALA A 233 22.67 -19.54 5.36
C ALA A 233 24.11 -20.02 5.16
N GLU A 234 24.70 -19.71 4.00
CA GLU A 234 26.14 -19.88 3.78
C GLU A 234 26.97 -19.07 4.80
N GLU A 235 28.18 -19.54 5.13
CA GLU A 235 29.00 -18.97 6.22
C GLU A 235 29.36 -17.49 5.98
N ASN A 236 29.62 -17.10 4.73
CA ASN A 236 29.81 -15.69 4.34
C ASN A 236 28.57 -14.83 4.62
N VAL A 237 27.37 -15.34 4.35
CA VAL A 237 26.10 -14.63 4.60
C VAL A 237 25.86 -14.47 6.10
N LEU A 238 26.13 -15.51 6.89
CA LEU A 238 26.01 -15.43 8.35
C LEU A 238 26.99 -14.39 8.94
N ASN A 239 28.23 -14.37 8.47
CA ASN A 239 29.22 -13.38 8.89
C ASN A 239 28.81 -11.97 8.50
N ASP A 240 28.28 -11.76 7.30
CA ASP A 240 27.83 -10.45 6.83
C ASP A 240 26.65 -9.92 7.67
N ILE A 241 25.68 -10.78 7.99
CA ILE A 241 24.58 -10.42 8.90
C ILE A 241 25.11 -10.12 10.30
N PHE A 242 26.09 -10.88 10.79
CA PHE A 242 26.69 -10.64 12.10
C PHE A 242 27.42 -9.29 12.13
N GLU A 243 28.19 -8.95 11.09
CA GLU A 243 28.90 -7.67 10.97
C GLU A 243 27.92 -6.49 10.96
N HIS A 244 26.83 -6.59 10.20
CA HIS A 244 25.82 -5.53 10.05
C HIS A 244 24.65 -5.64 11.05
N ARG A 245 24.77 -6.44 12.10
CA ARG A 245 23.68 -6.70 13.06
C ARG A 245 23.05 -5.43 13.64
N TYR A 246 23.86 -4.42 13.95
CA TYR A 246 23.36 -3.15 14.52
C TYR A 246 22.77 -2.20 13.48
N GLU A 247 22.78 -2.57 12.20
CA GLU A 247 22.12 -1.85 11.11
C GLU A 247 20.69 -2.37 10.87
N ILE A 248 20.26 -3.40 11.60
CA ILE A 248 18.86 -3.85 11.66
C ILE A 248 18.04 -2.80 12.40
N LYS A 249 17.56 -1.78 11.67
CA LYS A 249 16.87 -0.62 12.26
C LYS A 249 15.43 -0.90 12.67
N SER A 250 14.73 -1.74 11.92
CA SER A 250 13.30 -1.98 12.09
C SER A 250 12.89 -3.33 11.53
N ILE A 251 11.93 -3.99 12.19
CA ILE A 251 11.21 -5.16 11.69
C ILE A 251 9.73 -4.81 11.71
N GLY A 252 9.06 -4.90 10.56
CA GLY A 252 7.70 -4.41 10.37
C GLY A 252 7.72 -3.08 9.60
N ARG A 253 7.15 -2.03 10.18
CA ARG A 253 7.13 -0.70 9.55
C ARG A 253 8.45 0.01 9.80
N SER A 254 8.78 1.00 8.96
CA SER A 254 10.02 1.78 9.10
C SER A 254 10.14 2.53 10.42
N GLU A 255 9.01 2.82 11.07
CA GLU A 255 8.93 3.46 12.39
C GLU A 255 8.99 2.47 13.57
N ASP A 256 8.86 1.16 13.33
CA ASP A 256 8.88 0.13 14.38
C ASP A 256 10.34 -0.29 14.66
N PHE A 257 11.04 0.52 15.46
CA PHE A 257 12.47 0.33 15.74
C PHE A 257 12.80 -0.98 16.47
N VAL A 258 14.01 -1.48 16.23
CA VAL A 258 14.57 -2.70 16.85
C VAL A 258 15.82 -2.36 17.66
N SER A 259 15.94 -2.94 18.86
CA SER A 259 17.18 -3.06 19.63
C SER A 259 17.74 -4.47 19.46
N VAL A 260 19.04 -4.59 19.20
CA VAL A 260 19.74 -5.88 19.15
C VAL A 260 20.41 -6.12 20.51
N GLU A 261 19.84 -7.00 21.30
CA GLU A 261 20.35 -7.34 22.63
C GLU A 261 21.49 -8.36 22.53
N GLU A 262 21.39 -9.30 21.60
CA GLU A 262 22.40 -10.33 21.39
C GLU A 262 22.50 -10.70 19.91
N ALA A 263 23.73 -10.95 19.46
CA ALA A 263 23.99 -11.72 18.25
C ALA A 263 25.10 -12.73 18.54
N LYS A 264 24.88 -14.00 18.22
CA LYS A 264 25.81 -15.08 18.54
C LYS A 264 25.82 -16.14 17.45
N MET A 265 27.01 -16.51 16.98
CA MET A 265 27.18 -17.74 16.19
C MET A 265 27.02 -18.94 17.14
N VAL A 266 26.11 -19.85 16.81
CA VAL A 266 25.75 -20.99 17.67
C VAL A 266 25.85 -22.30 16.90
N ASP A 267 26.20 -23.36 17.62
CA ASP A 267 26.16 -24.73 17.14
C ASP A 267 24.89 -25.41 17.66
N LEU A 268 23.98 -25.68 16.75
CA LEU A 268 22.71 -26.34 17.04
C LEU A 268 22.90 -27.85 17.17
N LEU A 269 22.30 -28.41 18.21
CA LEU A 269 22.26 -29.84 18.46
C LEU A 269 21.13 -30.49 17.66
N GLU A 270 21.42 -31.68 17.14
CA GLU A 270 20.51 -32.54 16.37
C GLU A 270 20.47 -33.90 17.06
N GLU A 271 19.38 -34.67 16.89
CA GLU A 271 19.23 -36.01 17.48
C GLU A 271 19.36 -36.03 19.01
N VAL A 272 18.74 -35.06 19.68
CA VAL A 272 18.70 -34.98 21.14
C VAL A 272 17.37 -35.56 21.64
N ASP A 273 17.47 -36.51 22.56
CA ASP A 273 16.33 -37.04 23.34
C ASP A 273 16.28 -36.27 24.67
N ASP A 274 15.66 -35.09 24.63
CA ASP A 274 15.54 -34.17 25.76
C ASP A 274 14.19 -33.47 25.69
N GLU A 275 13.49 -33.43 26.81
CA GLU A 275 12.19 -32.78 26.92
C GLU A 275 12.39 -31.30 27.21
N VAL A 276 12.08 -30.46 26.21
CA VAL A 276 12.28 -29.01 26.28
C VAL A 276 10.94 -28.30 26.15
N GLU A 277 10.53 -27.66 27.24
CA GLU A 277 9.40 -26.73 27.26
C GLU A 277 9.87 -25.35 26.76
N SER A 278 9.15 -24.78 25.79
CA SER A 278 9.46 -23.46 25.23
C SER A 278 8.85 -22.34 26.07
N GLU A 279 9.69 -21.39 26.49
CA GLU A 279 9.25 -20.11 27.06
C GLU A 279 8.65 -19.16 26.00
N TYR A 280 8.94 -19.41 24.72
CA TYR A 280 8.55 -18.55 23.61
C TYR A 280 7.44 -19.18 22.77
N SER A 281 6.63 -18.32 22.17
CA SER A 281 5.78 -18.73 21.06
C SER A 281 6.61 -18.83 19.78
N ALA A 282 6.19 -19.65 18.83
CA ALA A 282 6.99 -19.93 17.64
C ALA A 282 6.14 -20.17 16.39
N TYR A 283 6.74 -19.96 15.23
CA TYR A 283 6.28 -20.54 13.97
C TYR A 283 7.02 -21.84 13.69
N LEU A 284 6.28 -22.96 13.72
CA LEU A 284 6.81 -24.29 13.40
C LEU A 284 6.16 -24.84 12.13
N ASP A 285 6.88 -25.64 11.35
CA ASP A 285 6.34 -26.29 10.16
C ASP A 285 5.10 -27.11 10.52
N PHE A 286 4.00 -26.85 9.83
CA PHE A 286 2.76 -27.60 10.02
C PHE A 286 2.96 -29.10 9.77
N ALA A 287 3.93 -29.51 8.94
CA ALA A 287 4.22 -30.91 8.67
C ALA A 287 4.68 -31.69 9.92
N LEU A 288 5.35 -31.03 10.87
CA LEU A 288 5.83 -31.66 12.10
C LEU A 288 4.66 -32.19 12.96
N PHE A 289 3.53 -31.49 12.94
CA PHE A 289 2.32 -31.87 13.69
C PHE A 289 1.51 -33.00 13.05
N ARG A 290 1.89 -33.47 11.87
CA ARG A 290 1.25 -34.60 11.19
C ARG A 290 1.97 -35.92 11.40
N LYS A 291 3.11 -35.91 12.10
CA LYS A 291 3.92 -37.10 12.36
C LYS A 291 3.29 -37.99 13.41
N ALA A 292 3.62 -39.28 13.34
CA ALA A 292 3.27 -40.29 14.32
C ALA A 292 4.54 -41.08 14.69
N PRO A 293 4.96 -41.09 15.96
CA PRO A 293 4.37 -40.34 17.08
C PRO A 293 4.55 -38.81 16.91
N PRO A 294 3.67 -38.00 17.50
CA PRO A 294 3.88 -36.55 17.57
C PRO A 294 5.14 -36.26 18.40
N THR A 295 5.91 -35.26 18.00
CA THR A 295 7.12 -34.81 18.71
C THR A 295 6.95 -33.43 19.36
N ILE A 296 5.80 -32.79 19.12
CA ILE A 296 5.47 -31.46 19.65
C ILE A 296 4.13 -31.56 20.36
N PHE A 297 4.06 -31.04 21.57
CA PHE A 297 2.89 -31.10 22.45
C PHE A 297 2.59 -29.74 23.05
N ILE A 298 1.32 -29.39 23.22
CA ILE A 298 0.93 -28.26 24.09
C ILE A 298 0.65 -28.78 25.51
N ASP A 299 -0.07 -29.89 25.60
CA ASP A 299 -0.30 -30.61 26.83
C ASP A 299 -0.15 -32.11 26.52
N LYS A 300 0.52 -32.89 27.37
CA LYS A 300 0.62 -34.34 27.17
C LYS A 300 -0.77 -35.02 27.11
N LYS A 301 -1.80 -34.37 27.67
CA LYS A 301 -3.20 -34.82 27.66
C LYS A 301 -4.00 -34.34 26.43
N TYR A 302 -3.66 -33.17 25.87
CA TYR A 302 -4.29 -32.61 24.69
C TYR A 302 -3.23 -32.38 23.61
N GLY A 303 -3.31 -33.13 22.51
CA GLY A 303 -2.34 -33.04 21.40
C GLY A 303 -2.13 -31.60 20.91
N ALA A 304 -1.08 -31.40 20.11
CA ALA A 304 -0.70 -30.08 19.65
C ALA A 304 -1.85 -29.25 19.07
N GLY A 305 -1.94 -27.99 19.52
CA GLY A 305 -2.87 -26.98 19.03
C GLY A 305 -2.13 -25.75 18.55
N GLY A 306 -2.83 -24.81 17.91
CA GLY A 306 -2.22 -23.57 17.47
C GLY A 306 -2.99 -22.91 16.33
N THR A 307 -2.52 -21.75 15.89
CA THR A 307 -3.12 -21.03 14.76
C THR A 307 -2.33 -21.28 13.49
N ARG A 308 -2.98 -21.85 12.48
CA ARG A 308 -2.33 -22.17 11.21
C ARG A 308 -2.23 -20.94 10.31
N TYR A 309 -1.05 -20.66 9.78
CA TYR A 309 -0.78 -19.56 8.87
C TYR A 309 -0.09 -20.02 7.58
N TRP A 310 -0.33 -19.27 6.50
CA TRP A 310 0.43 -19.34 5.25
C TRP A 310 1.25 -18.07 5.10
N LEU A 311 2.46 -18.06 5.69
CA LEU A 311 3.31 -16.88 5.77
C LEU A 311 4.18 -16.75 4.53
N ASN A 312 4.31 -15.53 4.00
CA ASN A 312 5.18 -15.26 2.87
C ASN A 312 6.66 -15.31 3.30
N LYS A 313 7.48 -16.08 2.58
CA LYS A 313 8.94 -16.14 2.76
C LYS A 313 9.67 -15.21 1.80
N ASN A 314 9.51 -15.43 0.50
CA ASN A 314 10.11 -14.63 -0.55
C ASN A 314 9.12 -14.49 -1.71
N TYR A 315 9.52 -13.81 -2.79
CA TYR A 315 8.72 -13.75 -4.02
C TYR A 315 9.58 -13.68 -5.28
N THR A 316 8.99 -14.14 -6.39
CA THR A 316 9.50 -13.89 -7.74
C THR A 316 8.57 -12.96 -8.50
N ILE A 317 9.09 -12.21 -9.47
CA ILE A 317 8.28 -11.33 -10.32
C ILE A 317 7.97 -12.07 -11.62
N ILE A 318 6.70 -12.40 -11.85
CA ILE A 318 6.23 -13.06 -13.07
C ILE A 318 5.15 -12.19 -13.70
N GLY A 319 5.40 -11.68 -14.91
CA GLY A 319 4.46 -10.81 -15.62
C GLY A 319 4.15 -9.50 -14.86
N GLY A 320 5.14 -8.92 -14.18
CA GLY A 320 4.98 -7.70 -13.37
C GLY A 320 4.24 -7.88 -12.05
N LYS A 321 3.88 -9.12 -11.68
CA LYS A 321 3.22 -9.45 -10.41
C LYS A 321 4.16 -10.24 -9.51
N ARG A 322 4.10 -9.97 -8.21
CA ARG A 322 4.80 -10.76 -7.19
C ARG A 322 4.06 -12.09 -6.99
N LYS A 323 4.77 -13.19 -7.16
CA LYS A 323 4.32 -14.55 -6.80
C LYS A 323 5.10 -14.97 -5.56
N PHE A 324 4.41 -15.01 -4.42
CA PHE A 324 5.02 -15.33 -3.13
C PHE A 324 5.19 -16.84 -2.95
N GLU A 325 6.33 -17.25 -2.41
CA GLU A 325 6.50 -18.55 -1.78
C GLU A 325 5.93 -18.47 -0.36
N LYS A 326 5.01 -19.38 -0.04
CA LYS A 326 4.35 -19.41 1.27
C LYS A 326 4.75 -20.63 2.07
N LYS A 327 5.06 -20.42 3.35
CA LYS A 327 5.33 -21.48 4.32
C LYS A 327 4.08 -21.74 5.15
N ASN A 328 3.69 -23.00 5.22
CA ASN A 328 2.53 -23.44 5.98
C ASN A 328 2.98 -23.80 7.39
N VAL A 329 2.64 -22.93 8.34
CA VAL A 329 3.15 -23.02 9.72
C VAL A 329 2.01 -23.10 10.71
N LEU A 330 2.32 -23.63 11.89
CA LEU A 330 1.49 -23.49 13.08
C LEU A 330 2.17 -22.51 14.04
N TYR A 331 1.44 -21.44 14.40
CA TYR A 331 1.79 -20.61 15.53
C TYR A 331 1.38 -21.31 16.81
N VAL A 332 2.36 -21.58 17.67
CA VAL A 332 2.20 -22.32 18.92
C VAL A 332 2.74 -21.51 20.10
N SER A 333 2.14 -21.69 21.27
CA SER A 333 2.52 -21.04 22.53
C SER A 333 2.39 -22.05 23.67
N GLY A 334 3.34 -22.06 24.61
CA GLY A 334 3.35 -23.03 25.72
C GLY A 334 3.42 -24.47 25.20
N TYR A 335 4.45 -24.77 24.41
CA TYR A 335 4.64 -26.07 23.79
C TYR A 335 5.94 -26.73 24.25
N THR A 336 5.98 -28.04 24.17
CA THR A 336 7.11 -28.90 24.53
C THR A 336 7.52 -29.74 23.33
N VAL A 337 8.82 -29.95 23.17
CA VAL A 337 9.41 -30.91 22.24
C VAL A 337 10.13 -31.99 23.05
N ASP A 338 9.84 -33.25 22.78
CA ASP A 338 10.45 -34.40 23.45
C ASP A 338 11.64 -34.98 22.66
N GLN A 339 11.65 -34.80 21.35
CA GLN A 339 12.69 -35.32 20.47
C GLN A 339 13.08 -34.31 19.39
N PHE A 340 14.39 -34.07 19.29
CA PHE A 340 14.99 -33.22 18.25
C PHE A 340 15.51 -34.07 17.10
N GLY A 341 15.28 -33.61 15.88
CA GLY A 341 15.53 -34.35 14.63
C GLY A 341 14.54 -33.91 13.54
N ASP A 342 14.75 -34.37 12.31
CA ASP A 342 13.88 -34.08 11.15
C ASP A 342 13.53 -32.58 10.96
N GLY A 343 14.52 -31.71 11.10
CA GLY A 343 14.34 -30.26 10.95
C GLY A 343 13.96 -29.51 12.23
N LEU A 344 13.90 -30.19 13.38
CA LEU A 344 13.96 -29.58 14.71
C LEU A 344 15.38 -29.67 15.26
N TYR A 345 15.87 -28.55 15.77
CA TYR A 345 17.19 -28.44 16.39
C TYR A 345 17.09 -27.76 17.75
N LEU A 346 18.05 -28.05 18.63
CA LEU A 346 18.14 -27.44 19.94
C LEU A 346 19.34 -26.49 19.99
N ASP A 347 19.07 -25.22 20.33
CA ASP A 347 20.10 -24.28 20.74
C ASP A 347 20.13 -24.23 22.27
N SER A 348 21.22 -24.72 22.86
CA SER A 348 21.43 -24.69 24.31
C SER A 348 22.58 -23.75 24.65
N ASP A 349 22.27 -22.70 25.42
CA ASP A 349 23.24 -21.72 25.88
C ASP A 349 23.08 -21.47 27.38
N GLY A 350 23.87 -22.19 28.17
CA GLY A 350 23.72 -22.24 29.62
C GLY A 350 22.37 -22.83 30.01
N GLU A 351 21.59 -22.09 30.78
CA GLU A 351 20.25 -22.51 31.21
C GLU A 351 19.17 -22.26 30.15
N LYS A 352 19.46 -21.44 29.12
CA LYS A 352 18.49 -21.13 28.07
C LYS A 352 18.49 -22.21 27.00
N LYS A 353 17.30 -22.66 26.62
CA LYS A 353 17.05 -23.61 25.54
C LYS A 353 16.09 -22.98 24.52
N TYR A 354 16.45 -23.01 23.24
CA TYR A 354 15.58 -22.53 22.16
C TYR A 354 15.33 -23.65 21.14
N ILE A 355 14.08 -23.75 20.69
CA ILE A 355 13.64 -24.79 19.76
C ILE A 355 13.64 -24.23 18.35
N VAL A 356 14.56 -24.70 17.53
CA VAL A 356 14.84 -24.12 16.21
C VAL A 356 14.22 -24.99 15.12
N ASN A 357 13.38 -24.37 14.29
CA ASN A 357 12.84 -24.95 13.06
C ASN A 357 13.03 -23.97 11.89
N PHE A 358 13.87 -24.35 10.94
CA PHE A 358 14.21 -23.54 9.76
C PHE A 358 13.19 -23.73 8.64
N LEU A 359 12.69 -22.63 8.09
CA LEU A 359 11.59 -22.60 7.11
C LEU A 359 11.90 -21.77 5.87
#